data_AF-A0A226DP05-F1
#
_entry.id   AF-A0A226DP05-F1
#
_cell.length_a   1.000
_cell.length_b   1.000
_cell.length_c   1.000
_cell.angle_alpha   90.00
_cell.angle_beta   90.00
_cell.angle_gamma   90.00
#
_symmetry.space_group_name_H-M   'P 1'
#
loop_
_entity.id
_entity.type
_entity.pdbx_description
1 polymer ?
#
loop_
_entity_poly.entity_id
_entity_poly.type
_entity_poly.pdbx_seq_one_letter_code
_entity_poly.pdbx_strand_id
1 'polypeptide(L)'
;MPPKGQRTQEEEAEAKKRNSENKRRWRANRSEEQRLEERERNAENKRNRIAGLSEEQRSLERRKNAENERNRVASLSAEQRSLERENNVINKRNRIANLSDEQRSHERAKNAENERNRVASLSEGQRSLERERNSQNKRSKIANMTVPQRNVHRLEHAAVASTSRAARRLQTLNQTTLAASINRFNEADLQQHNCIALIAICSFCGAKHFLMERPQDKKFTQCCQKGKVVLPPIKLALGIEKLMKKEHEYSNNFFENIRSINSALAFASMGANIAPPPGYGPYCFRINGQIYHRTGSLHPTGAKENLPNFIFLTPMRHVIKE
;
A
#
# COMPACT_ATOMS: atom_id res chain seq x y z
N MET A 1 -79.58 -43.98 -37.24
CA MET A 1 -78.70 -43.46 -36.16
C MET A 1 -78.54 -41.96 -36.37
N PRO A 2 -79.11 -41.09 -35.51
CA PRO A 2 -78.92 -39.65 -35.64
C PRO A 2 -77.60 -39.21 -34.98
N PRO A 3 -77.00 -38.08 -35.39
CA PRO A 3 -75.67 -37.67 -34.96
C PRO A 3 -75.70 -37.08 -33.54
N LYS A 4 -74.62 -37.30 -32.78
CA LYS A 4 -74.43 -36.82 -31.41
C LYS A 4 -74.54 -35.28 -31.35
N GLY A 5 -75.42 -34.79 -30.47
CA GLY A 5 -75.77 -33.39 -30.33
C GLY A 5 -74.59 -32.47 -30.02
N GLN A 6 -74.52 -31.36 -30.75
CA GLN A 6 -73.66 -30.21 -30.43
C GLN A 6 -74.38 -29.39 -29.36
N ARG A 7 -73.70 -29.13 -28.23
CA ARG A 7 -74.22 -28.26 -27.16
C ARG A 7 -74.34 -26.84 -27.67
N THR A 8 -75.39 -26.14 -27.26
CA THR A 8 -75.54 -24.71 -27.57
C THR A 8 -74.50 -23.88 -26.80
N GLN A 9 -74.18 -22.67 -27.28
CA GLN A 9 -73.21 -21.79 -26.60
C GLN A 9 -73.63 -21.44 -25.16
N GLU A 10 -74.94 -21.37 -24.90
CA GLU A 10 -75.50 -21.19 -23.55
C GLU A 10 -75.31 -22.41 -22.67
N GLU A 11 -75.59 -23.62 -23.18
CA GLU A 11 -75.34 -24.87 -22.44
C GLU A 11 -73.85 -25.06 -22.11
N GLU A 12 -72.96 -24.64 -23.01
CA GLU A 12 -71.52 -24.64 -22.74
C GLU A 12 -71.11 -23.60 -21.69
N ALA A 13 -71.69 -22.40 -21.72
CA ALA A 13 -71.44 -21.35 -20.74
C ALA A 13 -71.91 -21.78 -19.33
N GLU A 14 -73.09 -22.40 -19.25
CA GLU A 14 -73.65 -22.89 -18.00
C GLU A 14 -72.88 -24.11 -17.46
N ALA A 15 -72.45 -25.03 -18.34
CA ALA A 15 -71.57 -26.13 -17.96
C ALA A 15 -70.20 -25.64 -17.44
N LYS A 16 -69.62 -24.60 -18.06
CA LYS A 16 -68.40 -23.94 -17.57
C LYS A 16 -68.62 -23.30 -16.20
N LYS A 17 -69.75 -22.63 -15.99
CA LYS A 17 -70.12 -22.03 -14.70
C LYS A 17 -70.25 -23.10 -13.61
N ARG A 18 -71.01 -24.17 -13.85
CA ARG A 18 -71.18 -25.31 -12.93
C ARG A 18 -69.85 -25.98 -12.58
N ASN A 19 -68.97 -26.17 -13.57
CA ASN A 19 -67.63 -26.72 -13.34
C ASN A 19 -66.76 -25.77 -12.47
N SER A 20 -66.86 -24.46 -12.71
CA SER A 20 -66.14 -23.46 -11.90
C SER A 20 -66.62 -23.45 -10.44
N GLU A 21 -67.93 -23.58 -10.21
CA GLU A 21 -68.52 -23.64 -8.87
C GLU A 21 -68.17 -24.94 -8.14
N ASN A 22 -68.23 -26.08 -8.83
CA ASN A 22 -67.79 -27.36 -8.27
C ASN A 22 -66.30 -27.33 -7.89
N LYS A 23 -65.44 -26.73 -8.73
CA LYS A 23 -64.03 -26.51 -8.38
C LYS A 23 -63.89 -25.59 -7.17
N ARG A 24 -64.67 -24.51 -7.05
CA ARG A 24 -64.64 -23.62 -5.88
C ARG A 24 -65.03 -24.37 -4.60
N ARG A 25 -66.11 -25.15 -4.62
CA ARG A 25 -66.54 -25.98 -3.48
C ARG A 25 -65.50 -27.01 -3.09
N TRP A 26 -64.93 -27.72 -4.08
CA TRP A 26 -63.84 -28.67 -3.84
C TRP A 26 -62.59 -28.01 -3.26
N ARG A 27 -62.25 -26.79 -3.71
CA ARG A 27 -61.12 -26.03 -3.14
C ARG A 27 -61.37 -25.59 -1.70
N ALA A 28 -62.61 -25.21 -1.37
CA ALA A 28 -62.99 -24.77 -0.03
C ALA A 28 -62.91 -25.92 0.99
N ASN A 29 -63.39 -27.11 0.61
CA ASN A 29 -63.53 -28.26 1.51
C ASN A 29 -62.28 -29.16 1.63
N ARG A 30 -61.14 -28.74 1.07
CA ARG A 30 -59.90 -29.53 1.14
C ARG A 30 -59.17 -29.38 2.46
N SER A 31 -58.51 -30.46 2.87
CA SER A 31 -57.55 -30.46 3.98
C SER A 31 -56.28 -29.67 3.63
N GLU A 32 -55.53 -29.24 4.64
CA GLU A 32 -54.28 -28.49 4.44
C GLU A 32 -53.20 -29.34 3.74
N GLU A 33 -53.18 -30.63 4.02
CA GLU A 33 -52.28 -31.61 3.38
C GLU A 33 -52.57 -31.73 1.87
N GLN A 34 -53.85 -31.86 1.49
CA GLN A 34 -54.27 -31.86 0.07
C GLN A 34 -53.98 -30.53 -0.64
N ARG A 35 -53.90 -29.42 0.10
CA ARG A 35 -53.51 -28.11 -0.46
C ARG A 35 -52.00 -28.04 -0.66
N LEU A 36 -51.20 -28.59 0.26
CA LEU A 36 -49.75 -28.67 0.14
C LEU A 36 -49.33 -29.56 -1.02
N GLU A 37 -49.88 -30.76 -1.14
CA GLU A 37 -49.60 -31.68 -2.24
C GLU A 37 -49.94 -31.06 -3.62
N GLU A 38 -51.09 -30.38 -3.75
CA GLU A 38 -51.42 -29.70 -5.00
C GLU A 38 -50.45 -28.54 -5.29
N ARG A 39 -50.03 -27.78 -4.27
CA ARG A 39 -49.03 -26.71 -4.43
C ARG A 39 -47.70 -27.29 -4.90
N GLU A 40 -47.24 -28.39 -4.33
CA GLU A 40 -46.02 -29.07 -4.74
C GLU A 40 -46.12 -29.61 -6.17
N ARG A 41 -47.21 -30.31 -6.50
CA ARG A 41 -47.47 -30.82 -7.85
C ARG A 41 -47.52 -29.70 -8.88
N ASN A 42 -48.17 -28.58 -8.56
CA ASN A 42 -48.22 -27.41 -9.43
C ASN A 42 -46.85 -26.73 -9.57
N ALA A 43 -46.08 -26.66 -8.49
CA ALA A 43 -44.72 -26.14 -8.53
C ALA A 43 -43.81 -27.02 -9.39
N GLU A 44 -43.93 -28.35 -9.27
CA GLU A 44 -43.21 -29.32 -10.08
C GLU A 44 -43.57 -29.24 -11.56
N ASN A 45 -44.86 -29.24 -11.88
CA ASN A 45 -45.33 -29.04 -13.25
C ASN A 45 -44.81 -27.73 -13.84
N LYS A 46 -44.75 -26.66 -13.03
CA LYS A 46 -44.15 -25.38 -13.45
C LYS A 46 -42.64 -25.49 -13.67
N ARG A 47 -41.90 -26.18 -12.79
CA ARG A 47 -40.46 -26.44 -12.96
C ARG A 47 -40.19 -27.20 -14.26
N ASN A 48 -40.92 -28.29 -14.50
CA ASN A 48 -40.79 -29.11 -15.69
C ASN A 48 -41.12 -28.33 -16.96
N ARG A 49 -42.20 -27.53 -16.94
CA ARG A 49 -42.54 -26.64 -18.04
C ARG A 49 -41.41 -25.67 -18.35
N ILE A 50 -40.89 -24.97 -17.33
CA ILE A 50 -39.81 -23.99 -17.50
C ILE A 50 -38.53 -24.68 -18.00
N ALA A 51 -38.19 -25.86 -17.48
CA ALA A 51 -37.04 -26.63 -17.91
C ALA A 51 -37.11 -27.00 -19.40
N GLY A 52 -38.29 -27.32 -19.91
CA GLY A 52 -38.53 -27.66 -21.32
C GLY A 52 -38.62 -26.48 -22.29
N LEU A 53 -38.57 -25.23 -21.82
CA LEU A 53 -38.64 -24.06 -22.71
C LEU A 53 -37.32 -23.82 -23.46
N SER A 54 -37.41 -23.48 -24.74
CA SER A 54 -36.28 -22.97 -25.52
C SER A 54 -35.83 -21.60 -25.02
N GLU A 55 -34.60 -21.17 -25.35
CA GLU A 55 -34.08 -19.87 -24.92
C GLU A 55 -34.91 -18.70 -25.48
N GLU A 56 -35.43 -18.84 -26.71
CA GLU A 56 -36.29 -17.84 -27.33
C GLU A 56 -37.62 -17.71 -26.57
N GLN A 57 -38.26 -18.83 -26.22
CA GLN A 57 -39.48 -18.85 -25.40
C GLN A 57 -39.23 -18.28 -24.00
N ARG A 58 -38.08 -18.59 -23.38
CA ARG A 58 -37.68 -18.03 -22.10
C ARG A 58 -37.49 -16.51 -22.19
N SER A 59 -36.89 -16.01 -23.26
CA SER A 59 -36.71 -14.57 -23.47
C SER A 59 -38.04 -13.84 -23.61
N LEU A 60 -39.00 -14.42 -24.35
CA LEU A 60 -40.35 -13.90 -24.50
C LEU A 60 -41.11 -13.89 -23.16
N GLU A 61 -41.04 -14.98 -22.39
CA GLU A 61 -41.66 -15.07 -21.07
C GLU A 61 -41.07 -14.04 -20.09
N ARG A 62 -39.74 -13.82 -20.10
CA ARG A 62 -39.10 -12.75 -19.33
C ARG A 62 -39.61 -11.37 -19.73
N ARG A 63 -39.74 -11.09 -21.04
CA ARG A 63 -40.25 -9.81 -21.54
C ARG A 63 -41.69 -9.56 -21.09
N LYS A 64 -42.55 -10.57 -21.21
CA LYS A 64 -43.95 -10.51 -20.77
C LYS A 64 -44.07 -10.32 -19.26
N ASN A 65 -43.27 -11.03 -18.48
CA ASN A 65 -43.25 -10.88 -17.02
C ASN A 65 -42.75 -9.49 -16.60
N ALA A 66 -41.72 -8.96 -17.27
CA ALA A 66 -41.23 -7.61 -17.02
C ALA A 66 -42.29 -6.54 -17.36
N GLU A 67 -43.07 -6.75 -18.43
CA GLU A 67 -44.17 -5.86 -18.80
C GLU A 67 -45.32 -5.90 -17.80
N ASN A 68 -45.76 -7.10 -17.39
CA ASN A 68 -46.77 -7.25 -16.35
C ASN A 68 -46.34 -6.59 -15.04
N GLU A 69 -45.07 -6.71 -14.67
CA GLU A 69 -44.53 -6.08 -13.47
C GLU A 69 -44.49 -4.55 -13.60
N ARG A 70 -44.12 -4.01 -14.76
CA ARG A 70 -44.20 -2.57 -15.03
C ARG A 70 -45.63 -2.05 -14.89
N ASN A 71 -46.60 -2.76 -15.45
CA ASN A 71 -48.02 -2.39 -15.35
C ASN A 71 -48.53 -2.47 -13.91
N ARG A 72 -48.14 -3.52 -13.16
CA ARG A 72 -48.44 -3.65 -11.72
C ARG A 72 -47.90 -2.44 -10.95
N VAL A 73 -46.62 -2.13 -11.09
CA VAL A 73 -45.97 -1.01 -10.37
C VAL A 73 -46.56 0.34 -10.78
N ALA A 74 -46.93 0.52 -12.04
CA ALA A 74 -47.59 1.74 -12.52
C ALA A 74 -48.98 1.93 -11.88
N SER A 75 -49.70 0.84 -11.62
CA SER A 75 -51.03 0.86 -11.00
C SER A 75 -51.02 1.10 -9.48
N LEU A 76 -49.87 1.01 -8.81
CA LEU A 76 -49.76 1.20 -7.36
C LEU A 76 -49.94 2.66 -6.94
N SER A 77 -50.54 2.87 -5.77
CA SER A 77 -50.60 4.20 -5.15
C SER A 77 -49.20 4.69 -4.73
N ALA A 78 -49.07 5.98 -4.43
CA ALA A 78 -47.81 6.55 -3.95
C ALA A 78 -47.37 5.91 -2.62
N GLU A 79 -48.31 5.68 -1.70
CA GLU A 79 -48.08 5.04 -0.40
C GLU A 79 -47.67 3.57 -0.53
N GLN A 80 -48.33 2.83 -1.43
CA GLN A 80 -47.95 1.43 -1.71
C GLN A 80 -46.53 1.37 -2.30
N ARG A 81 -46.19 2.30 -3.19
CA ARG A 81 -44.83 2.41 -3.75
C ARG A 81 -43.79 2.77 -2.70
N SER A 82 -44.10 3.62 -1.72
CA SER A 82 -43.15 3.91 -0.63
C SER A 82 -42.95 2.71 0.28
N LEU A 83 -44.02 2.02 0.66
CA LEU A 83 -43.96 0.81 1.49
C LEU A 83 -43.16 -0.30 0.80
N GLU A 84 -43.37 -0.53 -0.50
CA GLU A 84 -42.64 -1.53 -1.26
C GLU A 84 -41.13 -1.19 -1.36
N ARG A 85 -40.78 0.09 -1.53
CA ARG A 85 -39.38 0.54 -1.49
C ARG A 85 -38.73 0.28 -0.14
N GLU A 86 -39.44 0.56 0.95
CA GLU A 86 -38.95 0.34 2.31
C GLU A 86 -38.74 -1.16 2.58
N ASN A 87 -39.73 -1.99 2.24
CA ASN A 87 -39.62 -3.45 2.34
C ASN A 87 -38.45 -4.00 1.52
N ASN A 88 -38.23 -3.49 0.30
CA ASN A 88 -37.09 -3.89 -0.53
C ASN A 88 -35.75 -3.49 0.08
N VAL A 89 -35.66 -2.32 0.73
CA VAL A 89 -34.46 -1.91 1.46
C VAL A 89 -34.19 -2.83 2.65
N ILE A 90 -35.22 -3.16 3.43
CA ILE A 90 -35.12 -4.06 4.58
C ILE A 90 -34.68 -5.46 4.13
N ASN A 91 -35.35 -6.03 3.13
CA ASN A 91 -35.02 -7.35 2.58
C ASN A 91 -33.58 -7.39 2.04
N LYS A 92 -33.14 -6.31 1.37
CA LYS A 92 -31.75 -6.21 0.90
C LYS A 92 -30.75 -6.15 2.06
N ARG A 93 -31.05 -5.38 3.11
CA ARG A 93 -30.20 -5.32 4.32
C ARG A 93 -30.07 -6.68 4.98
N ASN A 94 -31.19 -7.38 5.18
CA ASN A 94 -31.20 -8.71 5.80
C ASN A 94 -30.41 -9.72 4.95
N ARG A 95 -30.59 -9.68 3.62
CA ARG A 95 -29.80 -10.52 2.71
C ARG A 95 -28.30 -10.27 2.88
N ILE A 96 -27.86 -9.02 2.88
CA ILE A 96 -26.43 -8.66 3.01
C ILE A 96 -25.87 -9.05 4.38
N ALA A 97 -26.66 -8.88 5.45
CA ALA A 97 -26.27 -9.26 6.80
C ALA A 97 -26.00 -10.77 6.91
N ASN A 98 -26.78 -11.59 6.19
CA ASN A 98 -26.68 -13.05 6.18
C ASN A 98 -25.62 -13.62 5.22
N LEU A 99 -24.90 -12.78 4.46
CA LEU A 99 -23.82 -13.26 3.59
C LEU A 99 -22.54 -13.56 4.39
N SER A 100 -21.85 -14.64 4.03
CA SER A 100 -20.50 -14.92 4.53
C SER A 100 -19.49 -13.89 4.01
N ASP A 101 -18.34 -13.76 4.66
CA ASP A 101 -17.31 -12.81 4.23
C ASP A 101 -16.75 -13.11 2.84
N GLU A 102 -16.63 -14.38 2.47
CA GLU A 102 -16.26 -14.80 1.12
C GLU A 102 -17.29 -14.36 0.08
N GLN A 103 -18.58 -14.60 0.35
CA GLN A 103 -19.67 -14.17 -0.53
C GLN A 103 -19.71 -12.65 -0.67
N ARG A 104 -19.52 -11.91 0.45
CA ARG A 104 -19.42 -10.45 0.44
C ARG A 104 -18.25 -9.97 -0.39
N SER A 105 -17.09 -10.60 -0.28
CA SER A 105 -15.89 -10.27 -1.05
C SER A 105 -16.12 -10.49 -2.56
N HIS A 106 -16.68 -11.66 -2.93
CA HIS A 106 -17.01 -11.98 -4.31
C HIS A 106 -18.03 -11.00 -4.91
N GLU A 107 -19.09 -10.65 -4.16
CA GLU A 107 -20.09 -9.68 -4.61
C GLU A 107 -19.50 -8.27 -4.77
N ARG A 108 -18.60 -7.85 -3.88
CA ARG A 108 -17.85 -6.58 -4.03
C ARG A 108 -16.97 -6.58 -5.28
N ALA A 109 -16.26 -7.68 -5.54
CA ALA A 109 -15.41 -7.82 -6.72
C ALA A 109 -16.23 -7.74 -8.02
N LYS A 110 -17.33 -8.50 -8.09
CA LYS A 110 -18.25 -8.50 -9.23
C LYS A 110 -18.89 -7.12 -9.46
N ASN A 111 -19.32 -6.45 -8.40
CA ASN A 111 -19.90 -5.11 -8.51
C ASN A 111 -18.85 -4.08 -8.96
N ALA A 112 -17.62 -4.17 -8.46
CA ALA A 112 -16.53 -3.32 -8.91
C ALA A 112 -16.19 -3.54 -10.39
N GLU A 113 -16.26 -4.77 -10.87
CA GLU A 113 -16.05 -5.10 -12.28
C GLU A 113 -17.16 -4.56 -13.18
N ASN A 114 -18.42 -4.79 -12.83
CA ASN A 114 -19.56 -4.25 -13.56
C ASN A 114 -19.48 -2.72 -13.65
N GLU A 115 -19.08 -2.06 -12.56
CA GLU A 115 -18.93 -0.62 -12.53
C GLU A 115 -17.76 -0.14 -13.40
N ARG A 116 -16.63 -0.85 -13.38
CA ARG A 116 -15.51 -0.56 -14.31
C ARG A 116 -15.96 -0.66 -15.76
N ASN A 117 -16.68 -1.72 -16.12
CA ASN A 117 -17.18 -1.93 -17.49
C ASN A 117 -18.18 -0.84 -17.89
N ARG A 118 -19.08 -0.46 -16.98
CA ARG A 118 -20.01 0.66 -17.19
C ARG A 118 -19.25 1.96 -17.45
N VAL A 119 -18.32 2.34 -16.58
CA VAL A 119 -17.55 3.59 -16.71
C VAL A 119 -16.66 3.58 -17.96
N ALA A 120 -16.13 2.43 -18.36
CA ALA A 120 -15.37 2.28 -19.60
C ALA A 120 -16.25 2.54 -20.83
N SER A 121 -17.53 2.14 -20.81
CA SER A 121 -18.48 2.35 -21.91
C SER A 121 -19.01 3.78 -22.05
N LEU A 122 -18.79 4.65 -21.05
CA LEU A 122 -19.24 6.04 -21.07
C LEU A 122 -18.30 6.94 -21.89
N SER A 123 -18.86 7.98 -22.52
CA SER A 123 -18.07 9.03 -23.16
C SER A 123 -17.39 9.93 -22.12
N GLU A 124 -16.35 10.68 -22.52
CA GLU A 124 -15.62 11.55 -21.58
C GLU A 124 -16.51 12.66 -21.00
N GLY A 125 -17.44 13.21 -21.79
CA GLY A 125 -18.42 14.18 -21.32
C GLY A 125 -19.42 13.59 -20.31
N GLN A 126 -19.81 12.31 -20.47
CA GLN A 126 -20.64 11.62 -19.48
C GLN A 126 -19.85 11.32 -18.19
N ARG A 127 -18.57 10.94 -18.31
CA ARG A 127 -17.69 10.70 -17.17
C ARG A 127 -17.44 11.97 -16.36
N SER A 128 -17.27 13.13 -17.01
CA SER A 128 -17.08 14.40 -16.31
C SER A 128 -18.32 14.81 -15.50
N LEU A 129 -19.51 14.71 -16.10
CA LEU A 129 -20.78 14.97 -15.41
C LEU A 129 -20.98 14.03 -14.21
N GLU A 130 -20.63 12.76 -14.35
CA GLU A 130 -20.74 11.79 -13.26
C GLU A 130 -19.75 12.07 -12.12
N ARG A 131 -18.50 12.46 -12.44
CA ARG A 131 -17.53 12.90 -11.42
C ARG A 131 -18.04 14.11 -10.65
N GLU A 132 -18.63 15.08 -11.34
CA GLU A 132 -19.20 16.28 -10.72
C GLU A 132 -20.41 15.95 -9.83
N ARG A 133 -21.32 15.10 -10.32
CA ARG A 133 -22.44 14.63 -9.50
C ARG A 133 -21.97 13.89 -8.25
N ASN A 134 -20.92 13.07 -8.38
CA ASN A 134 -20.34 12.35 -7.26
C ASN A 134 -19.61 13.27 -6.27
N SER A 135 -18.96 14.33 -6.74
CA SER A 135 -18.32 15.34 -5.87
C SER A 135 -19.38 16.10 -5.08
N GLN A 136 -20.46 16.53 -5.74
CA GLN A 136 -21.60 17.22 -5.13
C GLN A 136 -22.28 16.35 -4.08
N ASN A 137 -22.58 15.08 -4.41
CA ASN A 137 -23.18 14.14 -3.45
C ASN A 137 -22.31 13.93 -2.21
N LYS A 138 -20.98 13.84 -2.36
CA LYS A 138 -20.06 13.75 -1.21
C LYS A 138 -20.10 15.02 -0.37
N ARG A 139 -20.10 16.18 -1.02
CA ARG A 139 -20.17 17.48 -0.35
C ARG A 139 -21.47 17.65 0.44
N SER A 140 -22.61 17.29 -0.16
CA SER A 140 -23.91 17.32 0.51
C SER A 140 -24.00 16.34 1.67
N LYS A 141 -23.42 15.13 1.55
CA LYS A 141 -23.32 14.19 2.67
C LYS A 141 -22.55 14.78 3.84
N ILE A 142 -21.37 15.34 3.60
CA ILE A 142 -20.56 15.97 4.65
C ILE A 142 -21.30 17.18 5.25
N ALA A 143 -21.96 17.99 4.42
CA ALA A 143 -22.75 19.14 4.87
C ALA A 143 -23.89 18.72 5.82
N ASN A 144 -24.54 17.59 5.56
CA ASN A 144 -25.65 17.09 6.37
C ASN A 144 -25.20 16.36 7.66
N MET A 145 -23.91 16.12 7.86
CA MET A 145 -23.38 15.48 9.06
C MET A 145 -23.24 16.49 10.21
N THR A 146 -23.50 16.02 11.44
CA THR A 146 -23.22 16.79 12.66
C THR A 146 -21.71 16.89 12.91
N VAL A 147 -21.29 17.87 13.73
CA VAL A 147 -19.86 18.10 14.03
C VAL A 147 -19.16 16.84 14.58
N PRO A 148 -19.74 16.08 15.54
CA PRO A 148 -19.11 14.84 16.02
C PRO A 148 -18.97 13.78 14.92
N GLN A 149 -19.99 13.59 14.09
CA GLN A 149 -19.95 12.64 12.97
C GLN A 149 -18.88 13.00 11.94
N ARG A 150 -18.70 14.30 11.65
CA ARG A 150 -17.64 14.77 10.74
C ARG A 150 -16.24 14.49 11.28
N ASN A 151 -16.04 14.61 12.59
CA ASN A 151 -14.75 14.31 13.22
C ASN A 151 -14.40 12.83 13.09
N VAL A 152 -15.36 11.94 13.37
CA VAL A 152 -15.18 10.48 13.20
C VAL A 152 -14.85 10.15 11.74
N HIS A 153 -15.65 10.65 10.79
CA HIS A 153 -15.41 10.43 9.35
C HIS A 153 -14.04 10.94 8.89
N ARG A 154 -13.55 12.07 9.44
CA ARG A 154 -12.21 12.58 9.13
C ARG A 154 -11.11 11.65 9.63
N LEU A 155 -11.24 11.15 10.86
CA LEU A 155 -10.27 10.22 11.46
C LEU A 155 -10.21 8.90 10.69
N GLU A 156 -11.38 8.33 10.35
CA GLU A 156 -11.47 7.10 9.54
C GLU A 156 -10.82 7.29 8.17
N HIS A 157 -11.13 8.38 7.46
CA HIS A 157 -10.52 8.66 6.17
C HIS A 157 -9.00 8.89 6.27
N ALA A 158 -8.52 9.55 7.33
CA ALA A 158 -7.10 9.75 7.57
C ALA A 158 -6.36 8.41 7.82
N ALA A 159 -6.98 7.50 8.59
CA ALA A 159 -6.45 6.17 8.85
C ALA A 159 -6.40 5.31 7.58
N VAL A 160 -7.45 5.32 6.75
CA VAL A 160 -7.46 4.59 5.47
C VAL A 160 -6.41 5.17 4.50
N ALA A 161 -6.24 6.49 4.48
CA ALA A 161 -5.23 7.13 3.66
C ALA A 161 -3.80 6.85 4.14
N SER A 162 -3.56 6.71 5.45
CA SER A 162 -2.23 6.35 5.98
C SER A 162 -1.88 4.90 5.65
N THR A 163 -2.79 3.95 5.85
CA THR A 163 -2.58 2.53 5.51
C THR A 163 -2.33 2.33 4.01
N SER A 164 -3.11 2.98 3.16
CA SER A 164 -2.93 2.93 1.71
C SER A 164 -1.57 3.50 1.26
N ARG A 165 -1.12 4.60 1.89
CA ARG A 165 0.20 5.19 1.63
C ARG A 165 1.34 4.27 2.09
N ALA A 166 1.21 3.64 3.25
CA ALA A 166 2.17 2.68 3.75
C ALA A 166 2.29 1.45 2.83
N ALA A 167 1.16 0.90 2.36
CA ALA A 167 1.14 -0.22 1.42
C ALA A 167 1.82 0.13 0.09
N ARG A 168 1.52 1.32 -0.48
CA ARG A 168 2.22 1.80 -1.69
C ARG A 168 3.72 1.96 -1.46
N ARG A 169 4.12 2.54 -0.32
CA ARG A 169 5.53 2.70 0.04
C ARG A 169 6.25 1.35 0.13
N LEU A 170 5.62 0.33 0.73
CA LEU A 170 6.16 -1.03 0.77
C LEU A 170 6.28 -1.65 -0.62
N GLN A 171 5.28 -1.46 -1.48
CA GLN A 171 5.33 -1.95 -2.86
C GLN A 171 6.48 -1.30 -3.65
N THR A 172 6.65 0.02 -3.53
CA THR A 172 7.76 0.74 -4.15
C THR A 172 9.10 0.31 -3.57
N LEU A 173 9.19 0.13 -2.24
CA LEU A 173 10.40 -0.35 -1.58
C LEU A 173 10.81 -1.73 -2.13
N ASN A 174 9.87 -2.68 -2.19
CA ASN A 174 10.11 -4.03 -2.71
C ASN A 174 10.56 -4.01 -4.18
N GLN A 175 10.02 -3.09 -4.98
CA GLN A 175 10.44 -2.92 -6.36
C GLN A 175 11.87 -2.34 -6.45
N THR A 176 12.23 -1.40 -5.57
CA THR A 176 13.58 -0.82 -5.50
C THR A 176 14.61 -1.74 -4.87
N THR A 177 14.28 -2.57 -3.88
CA THR A 177 15.20 -3.54 -3.28
C THR A 177 15.55 -4.65 -4.25
N LEU A 178 14.59 -5.09 -5.09
CA LEU A 178 14.87 -6.03 -6.18
C LEU A 178 15.75 -5.41 -7.28
N ALA A 179 15.59 -4.11 -7.54
CA ALA A 179 16.44 -3.38 -8.49
C ALA A 179 17.86 -3.11 -7.93
N ALA A 180 17.97 -2.91 -6.62
CA ALA A 180 19.25 -2.68 -5.92
C ALA A 180 19.98 -3.97 -5.53
N SER A 181 19.34 -5.14 -5.65
CA SER A 181 20.02 -6.44 -5.56
C SER A 181 20.81 -6.71 -6.85
N ILE A 182 21.80 -5.86 -7.12
CA ILE A 182 22.92 -6.18 -8.01
C ILE A 182 23.59 -7.37 -7.34
N ASN A 183 23.50 -8.55 -7.97
CA ASN A 183 24.21 -9.81 -7.72
C ASN A 183 24.65 -10.07 -6.27
N ARG A 184 24.17 -11.16 -5.67
CA ARG A 184 24.71 -11.71 -4.42
C ARG A 184 26.24 -11.82 -4.52
N PHE A 185 26.97 -10.79 -4.11
CA PHE A 185 28.40 -10.81 -3.97
C PHE A 185 28.68 -11.78 -2.83
N ASN A 186 29.32 -12.89 -3.16
CA ASN A 186 29.78 -13.82 -2.14
C ASN A 186 31.18 -13.34 -1.72
N GLU A 187 31.30 -12.81 -0.51
CA GLU A 187 32.59 -12.35 0.04
C GLU A 187 33.65 -13.47 0.01
N ALA A 188 33.23 -14.73 0.02
CA ALA A 188 34.11 -15.89 -0.10
C ALA A 188 34.83 -16.02 -1.46
N ASP A 189 34.34 -15.35 -2.51
CA ASP A 189 34.97 -15.37 -3.84
C ASP A 189 36.05 -14.27 -3.99
N LEU A 190 36.23 -13.40 -2.98
CA LEU A 190 37.28 -12.39 -2.96
C LEU A 190 38.60 -13.00 -2.47
N GLN A 191 39.61 -13.04 -3.34
CA GLN A 191 40.95 -13.44 -2.92
C GLN A 191 41.52 -12.43 -1.91
N GLN A 192 41.74 -12.90 -0.69
CA GLN A 192 42.34 -12.09 0.37
C GLN A 192 43.82 -11.86 0.07
N HIS A 193 44.15 -10.68 -0.45
CA HIS A 193 45.54 -10.25 -0.63
C HIS A 193 46.10 -9.74 0.70
N ASN A 194 46.99 -10.51 1.31
CA ASN A 194 47.73 -10.06 2.49
C ASN A 194 48.93 -9.22 2.03
N CYS A 195 48.83 -7.90 2.20
CA CYS A 195 50.02 -7.05 2.17
C CYS A 195 50.90 -7.46 3.37
N ILE A 196 52.12 -7.93 3.08
CA ILE A 196 53.11 -8.44 4.06
C ILE A 196 53.56 -7.30 5.01
N ALA A 197 54.68 -7.42 5.71
CA ALA A 197 55.21 -6.40 6.61
C ALA A 197 55.53 -5.05 5.92
N LEU A 198 55.35 -3.97 6.68
CA LEU A 198 55.60 -2.58 6.29
C LEU A 198 57.11 -2.23 6.42
N ILE A 199 57.94 -2.81 5.56
CA ILE A 199 59.42 -2.74 5.66
C ILE A 199 60.07 -1.78 4.66
N ALA A 200 59.37 -1.32 3.63
CA ALA A 200 59.99 -0.48 2.60
C ALA A 200 60.00 0.99 3.05
N ILE A 201 61.18 1.58 3.23
CA ILE A 201 61.31 2.96 3.72
C ILE A 201 61.50 3.92 2.54
N CYS A 202 60.75 5.01 2.51
CA CYS A 202 60.93 6.07 1.54
C CYS A 202 62.22 6.85 1.81
N SER A 203 63.08 6.98 0.81
CA SER A 203 64.37 7.67 0.91
C SER A 203 64.28 9.17 1.19
N PHE A 204 63.13 9.79 0.93
CA PHE A 204 62.97 11.25 1.05
C PHE A 204 62.31 11.69 2.35
N CYS A 205 61.31 10.96 2.84
CA CYS A 205 60.53 11.35 4.03
C CYS A 205 60.53 10.31 5.15
N GLY A 206 61.17 9.15 4.95
CA GLY A 206 61.25 8.08 5.94
C GLY A 206 59.92 7.32 6.18
N ALA A 207 58.87 7.60 5.42
CA ALA A 207 57.61 6.87 5.51
C ALA A 207 57.80 5.37 5.21
N LYS A 208 57.16 4.52 6.00
CA LYS A 208 57.16 3.06 5.83
C LYS A 208 56.00 2.66 4.91
N HIS A 209 56.30 1.82 3.93
CA HIS A 209 55.37 1.29 2.93
C HIS A 209 55.41 -0.23 2.90
N PHE A 210 54.36 -0.82 2.34
CA PHE A 210 54.35 -2.25 2.06
C PHE A 210 55.31 -2.56 0.92
N LEU A 211 55.98 -3.71 0.98
CA LEU A 211 56.96 -4.07 -0.05
C LEU A 211 56.32 -4.14 -1.45
N MET A 212 55.08 -4.63 -1.54
CA MET A 212 54.33 -4.74 -2.79
C MET A 212 53.87 -3.39 -3.36
N GLU A 213 53.82 -2.33 -2.55
CA GLU A 213 53.53 -0.98 -3.02
C GLU A 213 54.74 -0.30 -3.65
N ARG A 214 55.94 -0.90 -3.56
CA ARG A 214 57.18 -0.33 -4.06
C ARG A 214 57.13 -0.22 -5.59
N PRO A 215 57.13 0.99 -6.16
CA PRO A 215 57.19 1.16 -7.60
C PRO A 215 58.54 0.68 -8.14
N GLN A 216 58.62 0.35 -9.43
CA GLN A 216 59.88 -0.06 -10.09
C GLN A 216 61.01 0.97 -9.87
N ASP A 217 60.66 2.26 -9.90
CA ASP A 217 61.56 3.39 -9.65
C ASP A 217 62.12 3.47 -8.21
N LYS A 218 61.61 2.64 -7.27
CA LYS A 218 61.91 2.68 -5.84
C LYS A 218 61.56 4.01 -5.14
N LYS A 219 60.86 4.92 -5.83
CA LYS A 219 60.43 6.23 -5.33
C LYS A 219 58.92 6.24 -5.10
N PHE A 220 58.49 6.46 -3.86
CA PHE A 220 57.08 6.48 -3.48
C PHE A 220 56.39 7.81 -3.82
N THR A 221 55.20 7.74 -4.41
CA THR A 221 54.35 8.90 -4.71
C THR A 221 53.43 9.25 -3.54
N GLN A 222 52.83 8.25 -2.92
CA GLN A 222 51.78 8.45 -1.90
C GLN A 222 52.23 9.21 -0.65
N CYS A 223 53.52 9.16 -0.26
CA CYS A 223 54.00 9.81 0.95
C CYS A 223 54.46 11.27 0.73
N CYS A 224 55.36 11.51 -0.22
CA CYS A 224 56.00 12.82 -0.42
C CYS A 224 56.09 13.21 -1.90
N GLN A 225 55.30 12.54 -2.76
CA GLN A 225 55.29 12.74 -4.21
C GLN A 225 56.70 12.69 -4.82
N LYS A 226 57.46 11.62 -4.52
CA LYS A 226 58.86 11.45 -4.94
C LYS A 226 59.81 12.58 -4.46
N GLY A 227 59.53 13.18 -3.30
CA GLY A 227 60.36 14.21 -2.66
C GLY A 227 59.94 15.66 -2.95
N LYS A 228 58.87 15.87 -3.72
CA LYS A 228 58.35 17.21 -4.05
C LYS A 228 57.62 17.88 -2.89
N VAL A 229 57.09 17.09 -1.95
CA VAL A 229 56.37 17.58 -0.79
C VAL A 229 57.21 17.39 0.46
N VAL A 230 57.48 18.49 1.18
CA VAL A 230 58.06 18.44 2.52
C VAL A 230 56.91 18.35 3.52
N LEU A 231 56.79 17.19 4.18
CA LEU A 231 55.80 17.00 5.23
C LEU A 231 56.31 17.64 6.53
N PRO A 232 55.53 18.51 7.19
CA PRO A 232 55.89 19.01 8.51
C PRO A 232 55.84 17.86 9.54
N PRO A 233 56.67 17.92 10.59
CA PRO A 233 56.65 16.92 11.65
C PRO A 233 55.29 16.92 12.34
N ILE A 234 54.74 15.72 12.58
CA ILE A 234 53.45 15.57 13.26
C ILE A 234 53.62 15.98 14.72
N LYS A 235 52.92 17.02 15.15
CA LYS A 235 52.86 17.44 16.55
C LYS A 235 51.82 16.60 17.27
N LEU A 236 52.25 15.61 18.05
CA LEU A 236 51.34 14.82 18.89
C LEU A 236 51.09 15.54 20.23
N ALA A 237 49.87 15.42 20.74
CA ALA A 237 49.60 15.81 22.12
C ALA A 237 50.33 14.85 23.08
N LEU A 238 50.91 15.39 24.16
CA LEU A 238 51.73 14.63 25.11
C LEU A 238 51.05 13.37 25.66
N GLY A 239 49.72 13.41 25.87
CA GLY A 239 48.96 12.24 26.32
C GLY A 239 48.93 11.09 25.31
N ILE A 240 48.74 11.41 24.02
CA ILE A 240 48.74 10.41 22.94
C ILE A 240 50.15 9.86 22.74
N GLU A 241 51.17 10.72 22.83
CA GLU A 241 52.56 10.30 22.71
C GLU A 241 52.94 9.28 23.80
N LYS A 242 52.58 9.53 25.06
CA LYS A 242 52.79 8.59 26.18
C LYS A 242 52.05 7.28 25.99
N LEU A 243 50.80 7.31 25.49
CA LEU A 243 50.03 6.11 25.17
C LEU A 243 50.70 5.28 24.05
N MET A 244 51.17 5.93 22.99
CA MET A 244 51.84 5.28 21.86
C MET A 244 53.22 4.70 22.23
N LYS A 245 53.93 5.30 23.20
CA LYS A 245 55.23 4.81 23.70
C LYS A 245 55.12 3.76 24.80
N LYS A 246 53.91 3.40 25.23
CA LYS A 246 53.64 2.51 26.37
C LYS A 246 54.13 3.06 27.73
N GLU A 247 54.16 4.39 27.87
CA GLU A 247 54.60 5.09 29.09
C GLU A 247 53.42 5.50 29.99
N HIS A 248 52.19 5.19 29.58
CA HIS A 248 50.97 5.51 30.33
C HIS A 248 50.29 4.23 30.84
N GLU A 249 49.61 4.30 31.98
CA GLU A 249 48.88 3.17 32.60
C GLU A 249 47.88 2.51 31.62
N TYR A 250 47.08 3.32 30.92
CA TYR A 250 46.14 2.86 29.90
C TYR A 250 46.75 2.41 28.55
N SER A 251 48.07 2.37 28.38
CA SER A 251 48.66 2.08 27.07
C SER A 251 48.29 0.70 26.53
N ASN A 252 48.24 -0.32 27.38
CA ASN A 252 47.86 -1.68 26.95
C ASN A 252 46.40 -1.72 26.47
N ASN A 253 45.48 -1.13 27.24
CA ASN A 253 44.08 -1.01 26.86
C ASN A 253 43.92 -0.21 25.56
N PHE A 254 44.69 0.87 25.40
CA PHE A 254 44.71 1.68 24.19
C PHE A 254 45.12 0.87 22.97
N PHE A 255 46.19 0.05 23.03
CA PHE A 255 46.63 -0.78 21.91
C PHE A 255 45.65 -1.92 21.58
N GLU A 256 45.10 -2.58 22.59
CA GLU A 256 44.10 -3.65 22.40
C GLU A 256 42.82 -3.12 21.73
N ASN A 257 42.40 -1.91 22.11
CA ASN A 257 41.13 -1.33 21.66
C ASN A 257 41.31 -0.19 20.65
N ILE A 258 42.50 0.01 20.09
CA ILE A 258 42.81 1.18 19.26
C ILE A 258 41.85 1.34 18.08
N ARG A 259 41.41 0.23 17.48
CA ARG A 259 40.42 0.23 16.39
C ARG A 259 39.06 0.72 16.87
N SER A 260 38.61 0.24 18.03
CA SER A 260 37.34 0.64 18.64
C SER A 260 37.35 2.11 19.06
N ILE A 261 38.43 2.56 19.71
CA ILE A 261 38.63 3.96 20.10
C ILE A 261 38.66 4.88 18.87
N ASN A 262 39.43 4.53 17.83
CA ASN A 262 39.45 5.29 16.59
C ASN A 262 38.10 5.31 15.90
N SER A 263 37.33 4.22 15.96
CA SER A 263 35.99 4.15 15.36
C SER A 263 34.98 5.00 16.15
N ALA A 264 35.05 4.97 17.48
CA ALA A 264 34.21 5.79 18.34
C ALA A 264 34.51 7.30 18.16
N LEU A 265 35.78 7.66 17.96
CA LEU A 265 36.22 9.02 17.67
C LEU A 265 36.01 9.41 16.19
N ALA A 266 35.88 8.45 15.27
CA ALA A 266 35.53 8.70 13.88
C ALA A 266 34.08 9.18 13.72
N PHE A 267 33.19 8.80 14.64
CA PHE A 267 31.82 9.33 14.73
C PHE A 267 31.78 10.65 15.49
N ALA A 268 32.55 11.62 15.05
CA ALA A 268 32.26 12.99 15.42
C ALA A 268 31.01 13.44 14.65
N SER A 269 29.98 13.87 15.39
CA SER A 269 28.74 14.36 14.80
C SER A 269 29.03 15.45 13.77
N MET A 270 28.58 15.24 12.54
CA MET A 270 28.74 16.20 11.44
C MET A 270 27.70 17.29 11.61
N GLY A 271 28.15 18.53 11.83
CA GLY A 271 27.30 19.71 11.73
C GLY A 271 27.38 20.29 10.32
N ALA A 272 26.23 20.54 9.70
CA ALA A 272 26.13 21.16 8.38
C ALA A 272 24.97 22.15 8.37
N ASN A 273 25.09 23.25 7.61
CA ASN A 273 23.96 24.11 7.33
C ASN A 273 23.09 23.42 6.26
N ILE A 274 21.97 22.83 6.68
CA ILE A 274 21.08 22.08 5.81
C ILE A 274 20.14 23.07 5.13
N ALA A 275 20.29 23.25 3.83
CA ALA A 275 19.34 24.00 3.01
C ALA A 275 18.63 23.05 2.03
N PRO A 276 17.29 22.95 2.06
CA PRO A 276 16.57 22.19 1.04
C PRO A 276 16.78 22.88 -0.33
N PRO A 277 17.00 22.11 -1.42
CA PRO A 277 17.05 22.70 -2.74
C PRO A 277 15.70 23.32 -3.12
N PRO A 278 15.66 24.49 -3.78
CA PRO A 278 14.41 25.04 -4.30
C PRO A 278 13.89 24.16 -5.45
N GLY A 279 12.65 23.65 -5.33
CA GLY A 279 11.98 22.88 -6.39
C GLY A 279 11.16 21.69 -5.89
N TYR A 280 10.41 21.06 -6.79
CA TYR A 280 9.62 19.84 -6.55
C TYR A 280 10.38 18.61 -7.06
N GLY A 281 11.43 18.21 -6.35
CA GLY A 281 12.22 17.01 -6.64
C GLY A 281 12.25 16.04 -5.46
N PRO A 282 12.73 14.79 -5.65
CA PRO A 282 12.95 13.86 -4.54
C PRO A 282 13.89 14.51 -3.50
N TYR A 283 13.60 14.25 -2.22
CA TYR A 283 14.29 14.91 -1.11
C TYR A 283 15.79 14.54 -1.09
N CYS A 284 16.64 15.54 -1.30
CA CYS A 284 18.09 15.41 -1.22
C CYS A 284 18.65 16.38 -0.16
N PHE A 285 19.48 15.88 0.76
CA PHE A 285 20.22 16.71 1.71
C PHE A 285 21.42 17.36 1.00
N ARG A 286 21.51 18.69 1.06
CA ARG A 286 22.64 19.44 0.50
C ARG A 286 23.43 20.10 1.63
N ILE A 287 24.71 19.76 1.72
CA ILE A 287 25.65 20.29 2.72
C ILE A 287 26.50 21.36 2.01
N ASN A 288 26.41 22.61 2.46
CA ASN A 288 27.25 23.71 1.97
C ASN A 288 28.13 24.24 3.11
N GLY A 289 29.40 24.53 2.83
CA GLY A 289 30.37 25.09 3.79
C GLY A 289 31.40 24.08 4.31
N GLN A 290 32.22 24.52 5.26
CA GLN A 290 33.27 23.68 5.87
C GLN A 290 32.65 22.67 6.85
N ILE A 291 33.04 21.41 6.73
CA ILE A 291 32.61 20.33 7.62
C ILE A 291 33.34 20.52 8.96
N TYR A 292 32.57 20.61 10.05
CA TYR A 292 33.11 20.64 11.41
C TYR A 292 32.60 19.46 12.22
N HIS A 293 33.48 18.95 13.07
CA HIS A 293 33.22 17.87 13.99
C HIS A 293 32.79 18.46 15.33
N ARG A 294 31.54 18.19 15.73
CA ARG A 294 31.06 18.51 17.08
C ARG A 294 31.34 17.31 17.98
N THR A 295 32.30 17.47 18.87
CA THR A 295 32.58 16.50 19.95
C THR A 295 31.98 17.06 21.23
N GLY A 296 31.04 16.33 21.85
CA GLY A 296 30.53 16.68 23.17
C GLY A 296 31.58 16.49 24.26
N SER A 297 31.36 17.05 25.44
CA SER A 297 32.20 16.74 26.61
C SER A 297 32.16 15.24 26.90
N LEU A 298 33.31 14.57 26.89
CA LEU A 298 33.46 13.16 27.28
C LEU A 298 33.31 12.95 28.80
N HIS A 299 33.18 14.02 29.59
CA HIS A 299 33.02 13.96 31.03
C HIS A 299 31.69 14.60 31.46
N PRO A 300 30.79 13.87 32.17
CA PRO A 300 29.63 14.46 32.79
C PRO A 300 30.07 15.07 34.12
N THR A 301 30.51 16.33 34.12
CA THR A 301 30.74 17.07 35.36
C THR A 301 29.90 18.33 35.37
N GLY A 302 28.96 18.37 36.32
CA GLY A 302 28.12 19.51 36.58
C GLY A 302 28.95 20.71 36.99
N ALA A 303 29.28 21.58 36.04
CA ALA A 303 29.54 22.98 36.28
C ALA A 303 29.39 23.73 34.95
N LYS A 304 28.71 24.86 35.04
CA LYS A 304 28.32 25.76 33.96
C LYS A 304 29.51 26.16 33.10
N GLU A 305 29.50 25.72 31.85
CA GLU A 305 29.64 26.51 30.61
C GLU A 305 29.94 25.53 29.46
N ASN A 306 28.89 25.13 28.74
CA ASN A 306 28.99 24.25 27.58
C ASN A 306 29.54 25.05 26.38
N LEU A 307 30.86 25.25 26.31
CA LEU A 307 31.49 25.62 25.05
C LEU A 307 31.71 24.34 24.23
N PRO A 308 31.05 24.16 23.08
CA PRO A 308 31.35 23.04 22.20
C PRO A 308 32.79 23.17 21.69
N ASN A 309 33.62 22.18 22.00
CA ASN A 309 34.97 22.07 21.42
C ASN A 309 34.83 21.73 19.94
N PHE A 310 35.09 22.71 19.07
CA PHE A 310 35.16 22.51 17.64
C PHE A 310 36.54 21.98 17.26
N ILE A 311 36.61 20.78 16.69
CA ILE A 311 37.82 20.31 16.04
C ILE A 311 37.78 20.80 14.59
N PHE A 312 38.67 21.75 14.26
CA PHE A 312 38.91 22.17 12.89
C PHE A 312 39.78 21.11 12.19
N LEU A 313 39.25 20.48 11.14
CA LEU A 313 40.10 19.84 10.13
C LEU A 313 40.79 20.97 9.36
N THR A 314 41.92 21.44 9.90
CA THR A 314 42.77 22.38 9.17
C THR A 314 43.38 21.62 7.99
N PRO A 315 43.27 22.15 6.75
CA PRO A 315 44.06 21.61 5.66
C PRO A 315 45.54 21.78 6.03
N MET A 316 46.28 20.67 6.07
CA MET A 316 47.73 20.68 6.16
C MET A 316 48.27 21.62 5.06
N ARG A 317 48.86 22.75 5.47
CA ARG A 317 49.58 23.63 4.54
C ARG A 317 50.85 22.91 4.12
N HIS A 318 50.84 22.33 2.93
CA HIS A 318 52.01 21.73 2.33
C HIS A 318 52.77 22.80 1.55
N VAL A 319 54.08 22.89 1.76
CA VAL A 319 54.98 23.68 0.91
C VAL A 319 55.45 22.75 -0.21
N ILE A 320 55.07 23.07 -1.45
CA ILE A 320 55.58 22.39 -2.63
C ILE A 320 56.98 22.94 -2.87
N LYS A 321 57.99 22.06 -2.93
CA LYS A 321 59.31 22.44 -3.46
C LYS A 321 59.18 22.51 -4.97
N GLU A 322 59.44 23.68 -5.56
CA GLU A 322 59.62 23.84 -7.01
C GLU A 322 60.78 22.98 -7.52
#